data_AF-A0A3S4T9S7-F1
#
_entry.id   AF-A0A3S4T9S7-F1
#
_cell.length_a   1.000
_cell.length_b   1.000
_cell.length_c   1.000
_cell.angle_alpha   90.00
_cell.angle_beta   90.00
_cell.angle_gamma   90.00
#
_symmetry.space_group_name_H-M   'P 1'
#
loop_
_entity.id
_entity.type
_entity.pdbx_description
1 polymer ?
#
loop_
_entity_poly.entity_id
_entity_poly.type
_entity_poly.pdbx_seq_one_letter_code
_entity_poly.pdbx_strand_id
1 'polypeptide(L)' 'MSAGGWSVCPICGSVIADIWLHTTWHESTLAELIADMTTPITDDEPADVPAETGDTA' A
#
# COMPACT_ATOMS: atom_id res chain seq x y z
N MET A 1 -3.54 39.79 3.37
CA MET A 1 -4.15 38.93 2.33
C MET A 1 -3.19 37.77 2.15
N SER A 2 -3.41 36.65 2.84
CA SER A 2 -2.55 35.48 2.64
C SER A 2 -2.98 34.86 1.32
N ALA A 3 -2.21 35.08 0.27
CA ALA A 3 -2.35 34.31 -0.95
C ALA A 3 -2.06 32.86 -0.58
N GLY A 4 -3.09 32.05 -0.38
CA GLY A 4 -2.97 30.60 -0.41
C GLY A 4 -2.54 30.24 -1.83
N GLY A 5 -1.23 30.18 -2.03
CA GLY A 5 -0.61 30.06 -3.34
C GLY A 5 -0.74 28.62 -3.82
N TRP A 6 -1.59 28.41 -4.83
CA TRP A 6 -1.55 27.18 -5.60
C TRP A 6 -0.11 26.92 -6.07
N SER A 7 0.37 25.73 -5.77
CA SER A 7 1.73 25.29 -6.05
C SER A 7 1.69 23.99 -6.85
N VAL A 8 2.73 23.74 -7.64
CA VAL A 8 2.90 22.45 -8.33
C VAL A 8 3.82 21.57 -7.48
N CYS A 9 3.39 20.37 -7.14
CA CYS A 9 4.22 19.42 -6.40
C CYS A 9 5.39 18.95 -7.29
N PRO A 10 6.66 19.07 -6.86
CA PRO A 10 7.81 18.63 -7.66
C PRO A 10 7.97 17.10 -7.70
N ILE A 11 7.28 16.36 -6.82
CA ILE A 11 7.35 14.89 -6.75
C ILE A 11 6.44 14.27 -7.81
N CYS A 12 5.21 14.77 -7.97
CA CYS A 12 4.19 14.14 -8.81
C CYS A 12 3.51 15.07 -9.83
N GLY A 13 3.79 16.38 -9.81
CA GLY A 13 3.24 17.35 -10.76
C GLY A 13 1.80 17.82 -10.48
N SER A 14 1.20 17.41 -9.37
CA SER A 14 -0.15 17.85 -8.96
C SER A 14 -0.20 19.34 -8.60
N VAL A 15 -1.30 20.02 -8.91
CA VAL A 15 -1.56 21.41 -8.49
C VAL A 15 -2.34 21.40 -7.18
N ILE A 16 -1.78 22.02 -6.14
CA ILE A 16 -2.24 21.89 -4.75
C ILE A 16 -2.20 23.22 -4.02
N ALA A 17 -3.13 23.42 -3.07
CA ALA A 17 -3.22 24.65 -2.28
C ALA A 17 -2.27 24.66 -1.07
N ASP A 18 -1.91 23.48 -0.54
CA ASP A 18 -0.99 23.30 0.57
C ASP A 18 0.07 22.25 0.19
N ILE A 19 1.28 22.74 -0.10
CA ILE A 19 2.40 21.89 -0.51
C ILE A 19 2.91 21.01 0.63
N TRP A 20 2.90 21.52 1.86
CA TRP A 20 3.44 20.80 3.00
C TRP A 20 2.60 19.58 3.35
N LEU A 21 1.28 19.77 3.46
CA LEU A 21 0.36 18.67 3.72
C LEU A 21 0.43 17.59 2.64
N HIS A 22 0.51 17.98 1.37
CA HIS A 22 0.60 17.03 0.26
C HIS A 22 1.93 16.28 0.25
N THR A 23 3.05 16.93 0.52
CA THR A 23 4.36 16.26 0.59
C THR A 23 4.42 15.24 1.73
N THR A 24 3.78 15.51 2.88
CA THR A 24 3.71 14.55 3.99
C THR A 24 2.94 13.28 3.61
N TRP A 25 1.92 13.37 2.75
CA TRP A 25 1.20 12.21 2.24
C TRP A 25 2.09 11.26 1.42
N HIS A 26 3.03 11.80 0.65
CA HIS A 26 3.99 10.98 -0.11
C HIS A 26 4.91 10.15 0.78
N GLU A 27 5.25 10.65 1.96
CA GLU A 27 6.20 9.99 2.86
C GLU A 27 5.52 8.95 3.76
N SER A 28 4.32 9.25 4.25
CA SER A 28 3.63 8.42 5.26
C SER A 28 2.58 7.50 4.64
N THR A 29 1.58 8.07 3.98
CA THR A 29 0.40 7.33 3.52
C THR A 29 0.68 6.49 2.28
N LEU A 30 1.51 6.97 1.35
CA LEU A 30 1.79 6.24 0.11
C LEU A 30 2.55 4.92 0.39
N ALA A 31 3.50 4.93 1.33
CA ALA A 31 4.26 3.74 1.70
C ALA A 31 3.38 2.65 2.33
N GLU A 32 2.45 3.05 3.21
CA GLU A 32 1.49 2.15 3.84
C GLU A 32 0.55 1.51 2.82
N LEU A 33 0.03 2.30 1.87
CA LEU A 33 -0.82 1.81 0.78
C LEU A 33 -0.10 0.82 -0.14
N ILE A 34 1.18 1.07 -0.46
CA ILE A 34 1.99 0.13 -1.25
C ILE A 34 2.19 -1.17 -0.48
N ALA A 35 2.51 -1.10 0.82
CA ALA A 35 2.67 -2.29 1.65
C ALA A 35 1.39 -3.15 1.66
N ASP A 36 0.23 -2.52 1.84
CA ASP A 36 -1.08 -3.19 1.79
C ASP A 36 -1.33 -3.86 0.43
N MET A 37 -1.10 -3.14 -0.68
CA MET A 37 -1.27 -3.70 -2.03
C MET A 37 -0.32 -4.86 -2.36
N THR A 38 0.88 -4.88 -1.77
CA THR A 38 1.87 -5.95 -2.01
C THR A 38 1.70 -7.16 -1.11
N THR A 39 0.82 -7.09 -0.12
CA THR A 39 0.55 -8.22 0.77
C THR A 39 -0.17 -9.30 -0.05
N PRO A 40 0.43 -10.49 -0.24
CA PRO A 40 -0.21 -11.54 -1.01
C PRO A 40 -1.50 -11.96 -0.32
N ILE A 41 -2.60 -11.94 -1.05
CA ILE A 41 -3.85 -12.56 -0.62
C ILE A 41 -3.62 -14.06 -0.65
N THR A 42 -3.12 -14.61 0.45
CA THR A 42 -3.13 -16.06 0.65
C THR A 42 -4.51 -16.41 1.15
N ASP A 43 -5.37 -16.90 0.26
CA ASP A 43 -6.52 -17.69 0.68
C ASP A 43 -5.97 -18.94 1.36
N ASP A 44 -5.81 -18.86 2.68
CA ASP A 44 -5.43 -19.99 3.54
C ASP A 44 -6.66 -20.89 3.65
N GLU A 45 -6.97 -21.62 2.59
CA GLU A 45 -7.76 -22.84 2.73
C GLU A 45 -6.81 -23.90 3.29
N PRO A 46 -7.03 -24.40 4.51
CA PRO A 46 -6.30 -25.57 4.96
C PRO A 46 -6.71 -26.70 4.03
N ALA A 47 -5.80 -27.08 3.12
CA ALA A 47 -5.94 -28.32 2.38
C ALA A 47 -6.00 -29.43 3.43
N ASP A 48 -7.20 -29.95 3.67
CA ASP A 48 -7.46 -31.13 4.49
C ASP A 48 -6.66 -32.27 3.87
N VAL A 49 -5.50 -32.59 4.47
CA VAL A 49 -4.67 -33.71 4.06
C VAL A 49 -5.16 -34.93 4.85
N PRO A 50 -5.90 -35.88 4.25
CA PRO A 50 -6.02 -37.18 4.88
C PRO A 50 -4.67 -37.89 4.69
N ALA A 51 -3.96 -38.11 5.80
CA ALA A 51 -2.77 -38.93 5.82
C ALA A 51 -3.10 -40.35 5.33
N GLU A 52 -2.56 -40.77 4.19
CA GLU A 52 -2.58 -42.17 3.76
C GLU A 52 -1.32 -42.87 4.28
N THR A 53 -1.49 -43.66 5.33
CA THR A 53 -0.45 -44.61 5.78
C THR A 53 -0.48 -45.82 4.84
N GLY A 54 0.39 -45.81 3.82
CA GLY A 54 0.61 -46.94 2.92
C GLY A 54 1.80 -47.79 3.35
N ASP A 55 1.54 -48.78 4.20
CA ASP A 55 2.42 -49.93 4.43
C ASP A 55 2.48 -50.79 3.14
N THR A 56 3.67 -51.05 2.62
CA THR A 56 3.88 -52.13 1.65
C THR A 56 5.10 -52.95 2.06
N ALA A 57 4.78 -54.05 2.76
CA ALA A 57 5.34 -55.40 2.73
C ALA A 57 6.64 -55.68 1.94
#